data_AF-A0A3D5C184-F1
#
_entry.id   AF-A0A3D5C184-F1
#
_cell.length_a   1.000
_cell.length_b   1.000
_cell.length_c   1.000
_cell.angle_alpha   90.00
_cell.angle_beta   90.00
_cell.angle_gamma   90.00
#
_symmetry.space_group_name_H-M   'P 1'
#
loop_
_entity.id
_entity.type
_entity.pdbx_description
1 polymer ?
#
loop_
_entity_poly.entity_id
_entity_poly.type
_entity_poly.pdbx_seq_one_letter_code
_entity_poly.pdbx_strand_id
1 'polypeptide(L)'
;MLVPTYPGTDEEAAVEAGIFTVTSRRGQKLPTKQPNPYVAPEIRVPLKILSDANVAPRWIELGGLADRKINNLRQHVIQHEHRMAQRYRKCTNGQAADFKSAFVDGCKEHSLHRINRETHIASAQQTVNSFNAIAPQGVVRKGFLGSQLLKRFDRAWPWHALTPMNDSQ
;
A
#
# COMPACT_ATOMS: atom_id res chain seq x y z
N MET A 1 42.53 9.37 36.21
CA MET A 1 41.14 9.12 35.79
C MET A 1 41.10 7.76 35.14
N LEU A 2 40.56 6.75 35.83
CA LEU A 2 40.48 5.37 35.37
C LEU A 2 39.11 5.18 34.72
N VAL A 3 39.10 4.83 33.43
CA VAL A 3 37.89 4.42 32.71
C VAL A 3 37.63 2.96 33.06
N PRO A 4 36.46 2.59 33.61
CA PRO A 4 36.16 1.19 33.87
C PRO A 4 35.85 0.47 32.55
N THR A 5 36.67 -0.52 32.22
CA THR A 5 36.35 -1.60 31.29
C THR A 5 35.27 -2.50 31.89
N TYR A 6 34.12 -2.63 31.21
CA TYR A 6 33.14 -3.68 31.48
C TYR A 6 33.05 -4.66 30.30
N PRO A 7 33.08 -5.98 30.56
CA PRO A 7 32.98 -7.00 29.52
C PRO A 7 31.51 -7.38 29.27
N GLY A 8 31.04 -7.18 28.03
CA GLY A 8 30.28 -8.21 27.30
C GLY A 8 28.81 -8.53 27.61
N THR A 9 28.04 -7.75 28.39
CA THR A 9 26.64 -8.15 28.72
C THR A 9 25.51 -7.21 28.32
N ASP A 10 25.79 -5.99 27.85
CA ASP A 10 24.71 -5.00 27.64
C ASP A 10 24.17 -4.93 26.20
N GLU A 11 24.90 -5.46 25.21
CA GLU A 11 24.51 -5.32 23.80
C GLU A 11 23.45 -6.34 23.37
N GLU A 12 23.55 -7.60 23.81
CA GLU A 12 22.56 -8.64 23.49
C GLU A 12 21.19 -8.33 24.11
N ALA A 13 21.18 -7.88 25.38
CA ALA A 13 19.97 -7.45 26.07
C ALA A 13 19.33 -6.20 25.43
N ALA A 14 20.14 -5.26 24.92
CA ALA A 14 19.63 -4.06 24.24
C ALA A 14 19.00 -4.38 22.87
N VAL A 15 19.54 -5.37 22.15
CA VAL A 15 18.97 -5.88 20.88
C VAL A 15 17.65 -6.60 21.13
N GLU A 16 17.57 -7.42 22.17
CA GLU A 16 16.35 -8.15 22.55
C GLU A 16 15.24 -7.21 23.04
N ALA A 17 15.63 -6.10 23.69
CA ALA A 17 14.71 -5.05 24.15
C ALA A 17 14.32 -4.00 23.08
N GLY A 18 14.88 -4.07 21.87
CA GLY A 18 14.59 -3.13 20.79
C GLY A 18 15.14 -1.70 21.01
N ILE A 19 16.09 -1.52 21.92
CA ILE A 19 16.68 -0.22 22.27
C ILE A 19 17.94 0.01 21.42
N PHE A 20 17.72 0.37 20.14
CA PHE A 20 18.79 0.58 19.14
C PHE A 20 19.56 1.91 19.27
N THR A 21 19.47 2.58 20.41
CA THR A 21 20.15 3.86 20.68
C THR A 21 21.53 3.68 21.29
N VAL A 22 21.87 2.49 21.82
CA VAL A 22 23.13 2.23 22.55
C VAL A 22 24.20 1.57 21.66
N THR A 23 23.84 1.00 20.52
CA THR A 23 24.82 0.35 19.63
C THR A 23 25.69 1.39 18.93
N SER A 24 26.96 1.47 19.34
CA SER A 24 28.03 2.36 18.86
C SER A 24 28.41 2.19 17.37
N ARG A 25 27.65 1.39 16.59
CA ARG A 25 27.91 1.05 15.20
C ARG A 25 26.74 1.33 14.24
N ARG A 26 25.92 2.35 14.50
CA ARG A 26 24.91 2.80 13.52
C ARG A 26 25.61 3.19 12.21
N GLY A 27 25.29 2.48 11.12
CA GLY A 27 25.74 2.79 9.76
C GLY A 27 27.08 2.19 9.32
N GLN A 28 27.75 1.38 10.14
CA GLN A 28 28.96 0.67 9.69
C GLN A 28 28.59 -0.48 8.74
N LYS A 29 29.27 -0.55 7.58
CA LYS A 29 29.16 -1.69 6.66
C LYS A 29 29.51 -2.98 7.41
N LEU A 30 28.64 -3.98 7.30
CA LEU A 30 28.92 -5.33 7.80
C LEU A 30 30.25 -5.82 7.21
N PRO A 31 31.19 -6.30 8.05
CA PRO A 31 32.45 -6.84 7.56
C PRO A 31 32.17 -8.09 6.71
N THR A 32 32.39 -7.96 5.41
CA THR A 32 32.13 -8.99 4.37
C THR A 32 32.93 -10.28 4.54
N LYS A 33 33.89 -10.33 5.48
CA LYS A 33 34.73 -11.50 5.74
C LYS A 33 34.13 -12.47 6.76
N GLN A 34 33.12 -12.06 7.53
CA GLN A 34 32.44 -12.99 8.43
C GLN A 34 31.23 -13.60 7.73
N PRO A 35 31.12 -14.95 7.71
CA PRO A 35 29.92 -15.62 7.23
C PRO A 35 28.71 -15.10 8.02
N ASN A 36 27.72 -14.52 7.34
CA ASN A 36 26.52 -13.95 7.97
C ASN A 36 25.92 -14.98 8.96
N PRO A 37 26.01 -14.77 10.28
CA PRO A 37 25.65 -15.79 11.27
C PRO A 37 24.14 -16.08 11.27
N TYR A 38 23.35 -15.21 10.65
CA TYR A 38 21.89 -15.30 10.58
C TYR A 38 21.37 -16.08 9.37
N VAL A 39 22.26 -16.61 8.51
CA VAL A 39 21.90 -17.36 7.31
C VAL A 39 22.70 -18.65 7.27
N ALA A 40 22.01 -19.80 7.30
CA ALA A 40 22.65 -21.11 7.23
C ALA A 40 23.57 -21.19 5.98
N PRO A 41 24.79 -21.76 6.08
CA PRO A 41 25.77 -21.74 4.98
C PRO A 41 25.22 -22.28 3.65
N GLU A 42 24.35 -23.28 3.72
CA GLU A 42 23.74 -23.98 2.59
C GLU A 42 22.86 -23.07 1.70
N ILE A 43 22.18 -22.08 2.29
CA ILE A 43 21.27 -21.19 1.56
C ILE A 43 21.97 -19.90 1.07
N ARG A 44 23.22 -19.65 1.46
CA ARG A 44 23.94 -18.42 1.08
C ARG A 44 24.30 -18.39 -0.40
N VAL A 45 24.73 -19.52 -0.96
CA VAL A 45 25.13 -19.60 -2.38
C VAL A 45 23.91 -19.42 -3.30
N PRO A 46 22.78 -20.11 -3.08
CA PRO A 46 21.55 -19.84 -3.84
C PRO A 46 21.07 -18.39 -3.73
N LEU A 47 21.08 -17.79 -2.53
CA LEU A 47 20.67 -16.40 -2.34
C LEU A 47 21.58 -15.40 -3.04
N LYS A 48 22.90 -15.65 -3.02
CA LYS A 48 23.87 -14.82 -3.74
C LYS A 48 23.68 -14.91 -5.26
N ILE A 49 23.47 -16.12 -5.80
CA ILE A 49 23.19 -16.32 -7.23
C ILE A 49 21.91 -15.59 -7.65
N LEU A 50 20.84 -15.68 -6.86
CA LEU A 50 19.58 -14.98 -7.13
C LEU A 50 19.74 -13.45 -7.07
N SER A 51 20.51 -12.96 -6.11
CA SER A 51 20.84 -11.54 -5.97
C SER A 51 21.68 -11.03 -7.15
N ASP A 52 22.74 -11.75 -7.52
CA ASP A 52 23.66 -11.36 -8.60
C ASP A 52 22.97 -11.45 -9.97
N ALA A 53 22.01 -12.36 -10.14
CA ALA A 53 21.20 -12.48 -11.36
C ALA A 53 20.04 -11.47 -11.42
N ASN A 54 19.82 -10.66 -10.37
CA ASN A 54 18.65 -9.78 -10.23
C ASN A 54 17.32 -10.53 -10.37
N VAL A 55 17.27 -11.80 -9.97
CA VAL A 55 16.08 -12.65 -10.07
C VAL A 55 15.41 -12.68 -8.71
N ALA A 56 14.33 -11.93 -8.57
CA ALA A 56 13.46 -12.04 -7.41
C ALA A 56 12.57 -13.29 -7.54
N PRO A 57 12.37 -14.07 -6.47
CA PRO A 57 11.32 -15.07 -6.45
C PRO A 57 9.98 -14.45 -6.86
N ARG A 58 9.23 -15.13 -7.73
CA ARG A 58 7.97 -14.64 -8.32
C ARG A 58 6.97 -14.09 -7.30
N TRP A 59 6.94 -14.65 -6.08
CA TRP A 59 6.05 -14.16 -5.02
C TRP A 59 6.41 -12.76 -4.52
N ILE A 60 7.69 -12.37 -4.54
CA ILE A 60 8.15 -11.01 -4.20
C ILE A 60 7.65 -10.03 -5.25
N GLU A 61 7.80 -10.39 -6.54
CA GLU A 61 7.35 -9.56 -7.66
C GLU A 61 5.83 -9.35 -7.63
N LEU A 62 5.06 -10.43 -7.43
CA LEU A 62 3.60 -10.36 -7.30
C LEU A 62 3.19 -9.55 -6.08
N GLY A 63 3.92 -9.65 -4.97
CA GLY A 63 3.68 -8.85 -3.77
C GLY A 63 3.81 -7.35 -4.06
N GLY A 64 4.93 -6.93 -4.66
CA GLY A 64 5.15 -5.53 -5.04
C GLY A 64 4.19 -5.04 -6.13
N LEU A 65 3.79 -5.90 -7.07
CA LEU A 65 2.77 -5.57 -8.06
C LEU A 65 1.39 -5.38 -7.43
N ALA A 66 0.99 -6.25 -6.50
CA ALA A 66 -0.27 -6.14 -5.77
C ALA A 66 -0.34 -4.81 -5.00
N ASP A 67 0.72 -4.45 -4.27
CA ASP A 67 0.76 -3.19 -3.52
C ASP A 67 0.64 -1.97 -4.41
N ARG A 68 1.37 -1.94 -5.53
CA ARG A 68 1.28 -0.84 -6.51
C ARG A 68 -0.14 -0.72 -7.08
N LYS A 69 -0.77 -1.83 -7.47
CA LYS A 69 -2.15 -1.84 -7.98
C LYS A 69 -3.15 -1.36 -6.94
N ILE A 70 -3.06 -1.84 -5.70
CA ILE A 70 -3.96 -1.44 -4.62
C ILE A 70 -3.81 0.05 -4.30
N ASN A 71 -2.57 0.55 -4.19
CA ASN A 71 -2.32 1.95 -3.88
C ASN A 71 -2.77 2.88 -5.01
N ASN A 72 -2.51 2.53 -6.26
CA ASN A 72 -2.98 3.26 -7.43
C ASN A 72 -4.52 3.32 -7.46
N LEU A 73 -5.20 2.20 -7.22
CA LEU A 73 -6.65 2.14 -7.12
C LEU A 73 -7.21 3.05 -6.01
N ARG A 74 -6.60 3.04 -4.82
CA ARG A 74 -6.99 3.93 -3.72
C ARG A 74 -6.83 5.40 -4.08
N GLN A 75 -5.72 5.77 -4.71
CA GLN A 75 -5.50 7.15 -5.17
C GLN A 75 -6.56 7.58 -6.20
N HIS A 76 -6.91 6.70 -7.14
CA HIS A 76 -7.95 7.01 -8.12
C HIS A 76 -9.33 7.18 -7.49
N VAL A 77 -9.68 6.40 -6.47
CA VAL A 77 -10.94 6.60 -5.73
C VAL A 77 -10.96 7.97 -5.06
N ILE A 78 -9.88 8.36 -4.39
CA ILE A 78 -9.76 9.69 -3.74
C ILE A 78 -9.87 10.82 -4.78
N GLN A 79 -9.20 10.68 -5.93
CA GLN A 79 -9.29 11.66 -7.02
C GLN A 79 -10.71 11.78 -7.58
N HIS A 80 -11.41 10.65 -7.73
CA HIS A 80 -12.80 10.62 -8.18
C HIS A 80 -13.73 11.28 -7.17
N GLU A 81 -13.61 10.94 -5.88
CA GLU A 81 -14.34 11.59 -4.78
C GLU A 81 -14.16 13.11 -4.82
N HIS A 82 -12.91 13.58 -4.95
CA HIS A 82 -12.61 15.00 -5.01
C HIS A 82 -13.22 15.69 -6.23
N ARG A 83 -13.11 15.07 -7.41
CA ARG A 83 -13.66 15.62 -8.65
C ARG A 83 -15.19 15.71 -8.61
N MET A 84 -15.84 14.68 -8.10
CA MET A 84 -17.29 14.67 -7.91
C MET A 84 -17.73 15.77 -6.92
N ALA A 85 -17.03 15.91 -5.79
CA ALA A 85 -17.31 16.98 -4.83
C ALA A 85 -17.10 18.39 -5.42
N GLN A 86 -16.05 18.61 -6.21
CA GLN A 86 -15.81 19.88 -6.89
C GLN A 86 -16.92 20.22 -7.88
N ARG A 87 -17.38 19.25 -8.67
CA ARG A 87 -18.51 19.44 -9.59
C ARG A 87 -19.78 19.81 -8.84
N TYR A 88 -20.10 19.10 -7.74
CA TYR A 88 -21.24 19.45 -6.88
C TYR A 88 -21.16 20.90 -6.41
N ARG A 89 -20.01 21.34 -5.87
CA ARG A 89 -19.80 22.73 -5.40
C ARG A 89 -20.00 23.76 -6.51
N LYS A 90 -19.50 23.49 -7.73
CA LYS A 90 -19.73 24.40 -8.88
C LYS A 90 -21.21 24.51 -9.23
N CYS A 91 -21.96 23.42 -9.11
CA CYS A 91 -23.39 23.41 -9.36
C CYS A 91 -24.17 24.17 -8.28
N THR A 92 -23.83 23.99 -7.00
CA THR A 92 -24.52 24.67 -5.89
C THR A 92 -24.21 26.16 -5.81
N ASN A 93 -23.00 26.56 -6.21
CA ASN A 93 -22.56 27.97 -6.12
C ASN A 93 -22.96 28.80 -7.36
N GLY A 94 -23.85 28.29 -8.22
CA GLY A 94 -24.30 28.99 -9.43
C GLY A 94 -23.23 29.19 -10.50
N GLN A 95 -22.09 28.49 -10.40
CA GLN A 95 -21.01 28.56 -11.38
C GLN A 95 -21.23 27.62 -12.58
N ALA A 96 -22.26 26.77 -12.52
CA ALA A 96 -22.71 25.94 -13.62
C ALA A 96 -23.84 26.64 -14.39
N ALA A 97 -23.80 26.57 -15.73
CA ALA A 97 -24.84 27.15 -16.59
C ALA A 97 -26.21 26.48 -16.41
N ASP A 98 -26.23 25.17 -16.13
CA ASP A 98 -27.43 24.38 -15.84
C ASP A 98 -27.09 23.18 -14.93
N PHE A 99 -27.82 23.04 -13.82
CA PHE A 99 -27.68 21.93 -12.88
C PHE A 99 -28.02 20.58 -13.54
N LYS A 100 -29.05 20.54 -14.39
CA LYS A 100 -29.51 19.30 -15.02
C LYS A 100 -28.45 18.75 -15.96
N SER A 101 -27.88 19.59 -16.82
CA SER A 101 -26.76 19.23 -17.68
C SER A 101 -25.55 18.71 -16.88
N ALA A 102 -25.15 19.44 -15.84
CA ALA A 102 -24.01 19.04 -15.00
C ALA A 102 -24.24 17.71 -14.26
N PHE A 103 -25.47 17.42 -13.85
CA PHE A 103 -25.85 16.15 -13.25
C PHE A 103 -25.78 14.99 -14.25
N VAL A 104 -26.30 15.17 -15.46
CA VAL A 104 -26.24 14.15 -16.53
C VAL A 104 -24.79 13.84 -16.90
N ASP A 105 -23.94 14.87 -17.02
CA ASP A 105 -22.52 14.71 -17.31
C ASP A 105 -21.77 13.99 -16.18
N GLY A 106 -22.07 14.32 -14.92
CA GLY A 106 -21.54 13.62 -13.76
C GLY A 106 -21.92 12.13 -13.76
N CYS A 107 -23.16 11.81 -14.12
CA CYS A 107 -23.63 10.42 -14.23
C CYS A 107 -22.87 9.63 -15.31
N LYS A 108 -22.68 10.23 -16.49
CA LYS A 108 -21.92 9.63 -17.59
C LYS A 108 -20.46 9.40 -17.20
N GLU A 109 -19.83 10.40 -16.59
CA GLU A 109 -18.44 10.31 -16.15
C GLU A 109 -18.26 9.23 -15.07
N HIS A 110 -19.15 9.21 -14.06
CA HIS A 110 -19.12 8.18 -13.02
C HIS A 110 -19.30 6.78 -13.59
N SER A 111 -20.28 6.58 -14.48
CA SER A 111 -20.56 5.28 -15.11
C SER A 111 -19.36 4.78 -15.93
N LEU A 112 -18.73 5.66 -16.71
CA LEU A 112 -17.53 5.34 -17.48
C LEU A 112 -16.36 4.96 -16.57
N HIS A 113 -16.14 5.73 -15.50
CA HIS A 113 -15.10 5.41 -14.54
C HIS A 113 -15.39 4.12 -13.77
N ARG A 114 -16.66 3.84 -13.45
CA ARG A 114 -17.07 2.63 -12.74
C ARG A 114 -16.67 1.36 -13.48
N ILE A 115 -16.98 1.27 -14.78
CA ILE A 115 -16.63 0.11 -15.63
C ILE A 115 -15.11 -0.11 -15.66
N ASN A 116 -14.36 0.97 -15.87
CA ASN A 116 -12.89 0.91 -15.86
C ASN A 116 -12.38 0.45 -14.48
N ARG A 117 -12.98 0.93 -13.39
CA ARG A 117 -12.56 0.56 -12.03
C ARG A 117 -12.88 -0.89 -11.69
N GLU A 118 -14.01 -1.43 -12.11
CA GLU A 118 -14.33 -2.86 -11.94
C GLU A 118 -13.24 -3.73 -12.58
N THR A 119 -12.81 -3.40 -13.79
CA THR A 119 -11.74 -4.12 -14.50
C THR A 119 -10.41 -4.07 -13.72
N HIS A 120 -10.01 -2.88 -13.27
CA HIS A 120 -8.77 -2.73 -12.51
C HIS A 120 -8.82 -3.40 -11.13
N ILE A 121 -9.98 -3.37 -10.46
CA ILE A 121 -10.22 -4.05 -9.20
C ILE A 121 -10.12 -5.57 -9.38
N ALA A 122 -10.76 -6.13 -10.41
CA ALA A 122 -10.66 -7.55 -10.72
C ALA A 122 -9.20 -7.98 -10.98
N SER A 123 -8.45 -7.18 -11.74
CA SER A 123 -7.02 -7.43 -11.99
C SER A 123 -6.18 -7.37 -10.71
N ALA A 124 -6.45 -6.42 -9.81
CA ALA A 124 -5.78 -6.33 -8.52
C ALA A 124 -6.12 -7.53 -7.62
N GLN A 125 -7.39 -7.93 -7.57
CA GLN A 125 -7.85 -9.11 -6.82
C GLN A 125 -7.18 -10.39 -7.31
N GLN A 126 -7.10 -10.59 -8.62
CA GLN A 126 -6.39 -11.72 -9.21
C GLN A 126 -4.91 -11.72 -8.82
N THR A 127 -4.25 -10.56 -8.84
CA THR A 127 -2.83 -10.44 -8.45
C THR A 127 -2.62 -10.80 -6.98
N VAL A 128 -3.51 -10.33 -6.10
CA VAL A 128 -3.49 -10.66 -4.66
C VAL A 128 -3.74 -12.15 -4.43
N ASN A 129 -4.70 -12.74 -5.12
CA ASN A 129 -5.00 -14.17 -5.01
C ASN A 129 -3.80 -15.01 -5.46
N SER A 130 -3.16 -14.66 -6.58
CA SER A 130 -1.95 -15.31 -7.06
C SER A 130 -0.80 -15.19 -6.07
N PHE A 131 -0.57 -14.01 -5.49
CA PHE A 131 0.41 -13.81 -4.43
C PHE A 131 0.13 -14.72 -3.22
N ASN A 132 -1.11 -14.73 -2.74
CA ASN A 132 -1.52 -15.51 -1.58
C ASN A 132 -1.43 -17.02 -1.82
N ALA A 133 -1.57 -17.48 -3.06
CA ALA A 133 -1.44 -18.90 -3.42
C ALA A 133 0.02 -19.39 -3.39
N ILE A 134 0.98 -18.56 -3.82
CA ILE A 134 2.38 -18.98 -3.99
C ILE A 134 3.32 -18.51 -2.89
N ALA A 135 2.93 -17.54 -2.08
CA ALA A 135 3.81 -17.02 -1.03
C ALA A 135 4.05 -18.10 0.05
N PRO A 136 5.30 -18.25 0.53
CA PRO A 136 5.68 -19.30 1.47
C PRO A 136 5.04 -19.10 2.85
N GLN A 137 5.08 -20.14 3.68
CA GLN A 137 4.64 -20.07 5.08
C GLN A 137 5.47 -19.01 5.83
N GLY A 138 4.80 -18.23 6.70
CA GLY A 138 5.41 -17.10 7.41
C GLY A 138 5.31 -15.75 6.69
N VAL A 139 4.97 -15.71 5.40
CA VAL A 139 4.69 -14.45 4.70
C VAL A 139 3.25 -14.00 4.94
N VAL A 140 3.09 -12.74 5.34
CA VAL A 140 1.77 -12.13 5.57
C VAL A 140 0.97 -12.09 4.27
N ARG A 141 -0.22 -12.70 4.31
CA ARG A 141 -1.17 -12.68 3.19
C ARG A 141 -1.72 -11.27 2.98
N LYS A 142 -1.94 -10.89 1.73
CA LYS A 142 -2.52 -9.58 1.39
C LYS A 142 -4.03 -9.65 1.47
N GLY A 143 -4.61 -8.81 2.33
CA GLY A 143 -6.05 -8.56 2.41
C GLY A 143 -6.45 -7.47 1.42
N PHE A 144 -7.16 -7.83 0.36
CA PHE A 144 -7.78 -6.88 -0.55
C PHE A 144 -9.20 -7.36 -0.86
N LEU A 145 -10.17 -6.48 -0.59
CA LEU A 145 -11.58 -6.70 -0.89
C LEU A 145 -12.03 -5.66 -1.91
N GLY A 146 -11.95 -6.04 -3.18
CA GLY A 146 -12.34 -5.17 -4.29
C GLY A 146 -13.74 -4.58 -4.16
N SER A 147 -14.68 -5.35 -3.61
CA SER A 147 -16.07 -4.94 -3.38
C SER A 147 -16.20 -3.75 -2.41
N GLN A 148 -15.37 -3.68 -1.38
CA GLN A 148 -15.38 -2.54 -0.44
C GLN A 148 -14.87 -1.26 -1.13
N LEU A 149 -13.86 -1.39 -1.97
CA LEU A 149 -13.32 -0.26 -2.72
C LEU A 149 -14.32 0.26 -3.75
N LEU A 150 -15.02 -0.65 -4.44
CA LEU A 150 -16.07 -0.27 -5.39
C LEU A 150 -17.25 0.41 -4.68
N LYS A 151 -17.70 -0.11 -3.53
CA LYS A 151 -18.70 0.56 -2.69
C LYS A 151 -18.29 1.98 -2.31
N ARG A 152 -17.02 2.19 -1.98
CA ARG A 152 -16.49 3.52 -1.67
C ARG A 152 -16.51 4.43 -2.91
N PHE A 153 -16.10 3.91 -4.06
CA PHE A 153 -16.17 4.64 -5.33
C PHE A 153 -17.61 5.07 -5.66
N ASP A 154 -18.57 4.16 -5.48
CA ASP A 154 -19.99 4.41 -5.71
C ASP A 154 -20.57 5.42 -4.70
N ARG A 155 -20.03 5.57 -3.48
CA ARG A 155 -20.46 6.64 -2.56
C ARG A 155 -20.20 8.05 -3.08
N ALA A 156 -19.27 8.24 -4.00
CA ALA A 156 -19.00 9.55 -4.60
C ALA A 156 -20.15 10.03 -5.51
N TRP A 157 -21.09 9.15 -5.89
CA TRP A 157 -22.19 9.45 -6.80
C TRP A 157 -23.41 8.53 -6.59
N PRO A 158 -24.65 9.05 -6.52
CA PRO A 158 -25.02 10.42 -6.84
C PRO A 158 -24.93 11.38 -5.65
N TRP A 159 -24.66 12.67 -5.93
CA TRP A 159 -24.40 13.70 -4.90
C TRP A 159 -25.54 13.91 -3.89
N HIS A 160 -26.79 13.54 -4.20
CA HIS A 160 -27.91 13.68 -3.27
C HIS A 160 -27.84 12.69 -2.09
N ALA A 161 -27.09 11.59 -2.23
CA ALA A 161 -26.76 10.71 -1.12
C ALA A 161 -25.65 11.29 -0.20
N LEU A 162 -24.99 12.38 -0.63
CA LEU A 162 -24.03 13.17 0.14
C LEU A 162 -24.70 14.44 0.71
N THR A 163 -25.98 14.34 1.06
CA THR A 163 -26.68 15.41 1.75
C THR A 163 -25.83 15.82 2.97
N PRO A 164 -25.54 17.12 3.18
CA PRO A 164 -24.95 17.55 4.43
C PRO A 164 -25.88 17.04 5.53
N MET A 165 -25.33 16.42 6.58
CA MET A 165 -26.07 16.35 7.82
C MET A 165 -26.53 17.77 8.11
N ASN A 166 -27.85 17.95 8.22
CA ASN A 166 -28.44 19.19 8.66
C ASN A 166 -27.81 19.52 10.02
N ASP A 167 -26.83 20.42 10.04
CA ASP A 167 -26.61 21.28 11.18
C ASP A 167 -27.75 22.29 11.17
N SER A 168 -28.93 21.81 11.53
CA SER A 168 -30.11 22.60 11.83
C SER A 168 -30.59 22.15 13.20
N GLN A 169 -29.96 22.68 14.24
CA GLN A 169 -30.59 23.36 15.39
C GLN A 169 -29.52 23.89 16.35
#